data_AF-A0A6P3I1U0-F1
#
_entry.id   AF-A0A6P3I1U0-F1
#
_cell.length_a   1.000
_cell.length_b   1.000
_cell.length_c   1.000
_cell.angle_alpha   90.00
_cell.angle_beta   90.00
_cell.angle_gamma   90.00
#
_symmetry.space_group_name_H-M   'P 1'
#
loop_
_entity.id
_entity.type
_entity.pdbx_description
1 polymer ?
#
loop_
_entity_poly.entity_id
_entity_poly.type
_entity_poly.pdbx_seq_one_letter_code
_entity_poly.pdbx_strand_id
1 'polypeptide(L)'
;MLQFPHISQCEELRLSLERDYHSLCERQPIGRLLFQEFCATRPELTRCIAFLDGVAEYEVTPDEKRKACGLRLMQNFLSHTGPDLIPEVPRQLVTNCAQRLEEGPCKDLFQELTRLTHEYLSMAPFADYLDSIYFNRFLQWKWLERQPVTKNTFRQYRVLGKGGFGEVCACQVRATGKMYACKKLEKKRIKKRKGEAMALNEKQILEKVNSRFVVSLAYAYETKEALCLVLTLMNGGDLKFHIYHMGQAGFPEARAVFYAAEICCGLEDLHRERIVYRDLKPENILLDDHGHIRISDLGLAVHVPEGQTIKGRVGTVGYMAPEVVKNERYTFSPDWWALGCLLYEMIAGQSPFQQRKKKIKREEVERLVKEVPEEYSEHFSPQARSLCTQLLCKDPSERLGCGGGGAQEVKEHPLFKKLNFKRLGAGMLEPPFKPDPQAIYCKDVLDIEQFSTVKGVELEPTDQDFYQKFATGSVPIPWQNEMVETECFQELNVFGLDGSVPPDLDWKGQPPAPPKKGLLQRLFSRQR
;
A
#
# COMPACT_ATOMS: atom_id res chain seq x y z
N MET A 1 -19.52 18.75 5.88
CA MET A 1 -19.46 17.28 5.73
C MET A 1 -18.59 16.64 6.79
N LEU A 2 -17.52 17.30 7.24
CA LEU A 2 -16.57 16.81 8.24
C LEU A 2 -16.63 17.66 9.53
N GLN A 3 -17.82 17.79 10.13
CA GLN A 3 -17.95 18.48 11.42
C GLN A 3 -17.68 17.46 12.53
N PHE A 4 -16.80 17.80 13.49
CA PHE A 4 -16.57 16.92 14.62
C PHE A 4 -17.84 16.68 15.42
N PRO A 5 -18.03 15.45 15.93
CA PRO A 5 -19.07 15.19 16.91
C PRO A 5 -18.69 15.88 18.23
N HIS A 6 -19.69 16.11 19.07
CA HIS A 6 -19.42 16.41 20.47
C HIS A 6 -18.76 15.21 21.12
N ILE A 7 -17.77 15.44 22.00
CA ILE A 7 -16.93 14.37 22.54
C ILE A 7 -17.72 13.27 23.28
N SER A 8 -18.87 13.59 23.86
CA SER A 8 -19.77 12.61 24.48
C SER A 8 -20.29 11.53 23.52
N GLN A 9 -20.30 11.80 22.21
CA GLN A 9 -20.70 10.85 21.17
C GLN A 9 -19.57 9.86 20.83
N CYS A 10 -18.37 10.09 21.34
CA CYS A 10 -17.21 9.23 21.14
C CYS A 10 -17.01 8.21 22.28
N GLU A 11 -17.90 8.16 23.29
CA GLU A 11 -17.74 7.30 24.46
C GLU A 11 -17.72 5.81 24.09
N GLU A 12 -18.61 5.39 23.19
CA GLU A 12 -18.62 4.00 22.69
C GLU A 12 -17.32 3.66 21.94
N LEU A 13 -16.76 4.62 21.19
CA LEU A 13 -15.46 4.45 20.53
C LEU A 13 -14.32 4.34 21.54
N ARG A 14 -14.33 5.16 22.59
CA ARG A 14 -13.35 5.10 23.68
C ARG A 14 -13.30 3.72 24.33
N LEU A 15 -14.46 3.09 24.53
CA LEU A 15 -14.56 1.77 25.17
C LEU A 15 -14.21 0.61 24.23
N SER A 16 -14.47 0.76 22.92
CA SER A 16 -14.27 -0.31 21.93
C SER A 16 -12.91 -0.32 21.25
N LEU A 17 -12.16 0.80 21.32
CA LEU A 17 -10.81 0.87 20.76
C LEU A 17 -9.80 0.18 21.67
N GLU A 18 -9.02 -0.72 21.06
CA GLU A 18 -7.87 -1.35 21.72
C GLU A 18 -6.80 -0.30 22.01
N ARG A 19 -6.28 -0.31 23.25
CA ARG A 19 -5.24 0.60 23.73
C ARG A 19 -3.85 0.06 23.37
N ASP A 20 -3.58 -0.04 22.07
CA ASP A 20 -2.30 -0.50 21.53
C ASP A 20 -1.46 0.67 21.01
N TYR A 21 -0.27 0.87 21.60
CA TYR A 21 0.65 1.96 21.24
C TYR A 21 1.03 1.90 19.75
N HIS A 22 1.38 0.72 19.25
CA HIS A 22 1.85 0.58 17.87
C HIS A 22 0.72 0.91 16.87
N SER A 23 -0.50 0.49 17.14
CA SER A 23 -1.67 0.83 16.34
C SER A 23 -1.99 2.32 16.40
N LEU A 24 -2.08 2.90 17.60
CA LEU A 24 -2.61 4.26 17.78
C LEU A 24 -1.58 5.35 17.47
N CYS A 25 -0.31 5.14 17.79
CA CYS A 25 0.74 6.18 17.74
C CYS A 25 1.76 5.98 16.61
N GLU A 26 1.86 4.78 16.02
CA GLU A 26 2.83 4.52 14.93
C GLU A 26 2.16 4.28 13.58
N ARG A 27 1.22 3.33 13.51
CA ARG A 27 0.63 2.89 12.23
C ARG A 27 -0.39 3.85 11.66
N GLN A 28 -1.12 4.55 12.53
CA GLN A 28 -2.23 5.41 12.15
C GLN A 28 -1.78 6.86 11.98
N PRO A 29 -1.81 7.43 10.76
CA PRO A 29 -1.22 8.73 10.47
C PRO A 29 -1.72 9.86 11.39
N ILE A 30 -3.04 10.00 11.58
CA ILE A 30 -3.60 11.04 12.45
C ILE A 30 -3.28 10.76 13.91
N GLY A 31 -3.28 9.51 14.33
CA GLY A 31 -2.92 9.13 15.70
C GLY A 31 -1.45 9.43 16.02
N ARG A 32 -0.54 9.17 15.07
CA ARG A 32 0.87 9.57 15.16
C ARG A 32 1.03 11.07 15.25
N LEU A 33 0.36 11.84 14.39
CA LEU A 33 0.43 13.31 14.42
C LEU A 33 -0.06 13.87 15.75
N LEU A 34 -1.21 13.40 16.26
CA LEU A 34 -1.74 13.84 17.55
C LEU A 34 -0.86 13.42 18.73
N PHE A 35 -0.23 12.25 18.67
CA PHE A 35 0.75 11.84 19.66
C PHE A 35 2.01 12.73 19.63
N GLN A 36 2.48 13.09 18.44
CA GLN A 36 3.60 14.03 18.29
C GLN A 36 3.23 15.45 18.77
N GLU A 37 2.02 15.94 18.48
CA GLU A 37 1.49 17.20 19.03
C GLU A 37 1.44 17.17 20.56
N PHE A 38 1.02 16.05 21.16
CA PHE A 38 1.07 15.83 22.60
C PHE A 38 2.52 15.85 23.12
N CYS A 39 3.44 15.11 22.49
CA CYS A 39 4.84 15.07 22.89
C CYS A 39 5.53 16.45 22.79
N ALA A 40 5.12 17.30 21.84
CA ALA A 40 5.63 18.66 21.68
C ALA A 40 5.35 19.57 22.89
N THR A 41 4.36 19.23 23.73
CA THR A 41 4.07 19.96 24.98
C THR A 41 5.06 19.68 26.10
N ARG A 42 5.92 18.66 25.94
CA ARG A 42 6.80 18.11 26.97
C ARG A 42 8.24 17.99 26.45
N PRO A 43 9.20 18.79 26.95
CA PRO A 43 10.57 18.82 26.44
C PRO A 43 11.30 17.46 26.43
N GLU A 44 10.98 16.58 27.39
CA GLU A 44 11.54 15.23 27.49
C GLU A 44 10.99 14.27 26.43
N LEU A 45 9.76 14.46 25.96
CA LEU A 45 9.17 13.65 24.90
C LEU A 45 9.53 14.20 23.53
N THR A 46 9.58 15.53 23.40
CA THR A 46 9.96 16.22 22.15
C THR A 46 11.32 15.74 21.64
N ARG A 47 12.32 15.61 22.52
CA ARG A 47 13.65 15.10 22.14
C ARG A 47 13.63 13.63 21.71
N CYS A 48 12.75 12.79 22.27
CA CYS A 48 12.59 11.40 21.83
C CYS A 48 12.05 11.33 20.41
N ILE A 49 11.03 12.13 20.09
CA ILE A 49 10.49 12.24 18.73
C ILE A 49 11.56 12.75 17.77
N ALA A 50 12.29 13.81 18.15
CA ALA A 50 13.37 14.36 17.33
C ALA A 50 14.51 13.36 17.08
N PHE A 51 14.84 12.50 18.07
CA PHE A 51 15.79 11.41 17.88
C PHE A 51 15.27 10.39 16.87
N LEU A 52 14.02 9.94 16.98
CA LEU A 52 13.41 8.99 16.05
C LEU A 52 13.37 9.54 14.61
N ASP A 53 12.99 10.81 14.44
CA ASP A 53 12.99 11.48 13.13
C ASP A 53 14.43 11.59 12.57
N GLY A 54 15.40 11.89 13.42
CA GLY A 54 16.81 11.91 13.05
C GLY A 54 17.35 10.54 12.61
N VAL A 55 16.94 9.46 13.29
CA VAL A 55 17.29 8.09 12.87
C VAL A 55 16.64 7.74 11.53
N ALA A 56 15.38 8.13 11.31
CA ALA A 56 14.70 7.93 10.03
C ALA A 56 15.43 8.66 8.88
N GLU A 57 15.95 9.87 9.11
CA GLU A 57 16.79 10.60 8.16
C GLU A 57 18.12 9.86 7.91
N TYR A 58 18.77 9.36 8.96
CA TYR A 58 20.02 8.60 8.86
C TYR A 58 19.89 7.36 7.96
N GLU A 59 18.79 6.61 8.06
CA GLU A 59 18.56 5.40 7.27
C GLU A 59 18.52 5.65 5.75
N VAL A 60 18.05 6.83 5.33
CA VAL A 60 17.93 7.24 3.92
C VAL A 60 19.07 8.15 3.46
N THR A 61 19.96 8.53 4.37
CA THR A 61 21.15 9.33 4.08
C THR A 61 22.09 8.55 3.14
N PRO A 62 22.62 9.19 2.06
CA PRO A 62 23.61 8.57 1.18
C PRO A 62 24.83 8.04 1.95
N ASP A 63 25.42 6.95 1.50
CA ASP A 63 26.50 6.26 2.20
C ASP A 63 27.67 7.21 2.54
N GLU A 64 28.04 8.09 1.60
CA GLU A 64 29.10 9.10 1.74
C GLU A 64 28.85 10.11 2.86
N LYS A 65 27.58 10.39 3.18
CA LYS A 65 27.17 11.37 4.20
C LYS A 65 26.72 10.72 5.50
N ARG A 66 26.55 9.40 5.52
CA ARG A 66 25.94 8.67 6.65
C ARG A 66 26.76 8.80 7.92
N LYS A 67 28.09 8.69 7.83
CA LYS A 67 28.97 8.83 9.01
C LYS A 67 28.79 10.19 9.69
N ALA A 68 28.82 11.27 8.92
CA ALA A 68 28.63 12.62 9.44
C ALA A 68 27.23 12.81 10.06
N CYS A 69 26.19 12.25 9.44
CA CYS A 69 24.84 12.27 10.01
C CYS A 69 24.76 11.50 11.34
N GLY A 70 25.32 10.29 11.41
CA GLY A 70 25.36 9.49 12.63
C GLY A 70 26.10 10.19 13.77
N LEU A 71 27.24 10.84 13.49
CA LEU A 71 27.99 11.58 14.50
C LEU A 71 27.18 12.73 15.12
N ARG A 72 26.37 13.43 14.30
CA ARG A 72 25.48 14.48 14.81
C ARG A 72 24.38 13.92 15.72
N LEU A 73 23.78 12.79 15.36
CA LEU A 73 22.77 12.14 16.21
C LEU A 73 23.36 11.71 17.55
N MET A 74 24.56 11.11 17.52
CA MET A 74 25.26 10.71 18.73
C MET A 74 25.59 11.92 19.62
N GLN A 75 26.07 13.02 19.03
CA GLN A 75 26.41 14.22 19.77
C GLN A 75 25.19 14.89 20.42
N ASN A 76 24.08 14.99 19.69
CA ASN A 76 22.90 15.72 20.14
C ASN A 76 22.09 14.94 21.19
N PHE A 77 21.84 13.65 20.93
CA PHE A 77 20.87 12.86 21.68
C PHE A 77 21.48 11.82 22.62
N LEU A 78 22.75 11.43 22.45
CA LEU A 78 23.39 10.35 23.22
C LEU A 78 24.58 10.82 24.05
N SER A 79 25.09 12.03 23.81
CA SER A 79 26.16 12.62 24.63
C SER A 79 25.62 13.04 25.99
N HIS A 80 26.35 12.72 27.06
CA HIS A 80 26.03 13.16 28.43
C HIS A 80 26.10 14.70 28.61
N THR A 81 26.76 15.40 27.69
CA THR A 81 26.79 16.87 27.60
C THR A 81 25.92 17.41 26.46
N GLY A 82 25.20 16.54 25.75
CA GLY A 82 24.34 16.91 24.62
C GLY A 82 23.14 17.71 25.10
N PRO A 83 22.65 18.67 24.29
CA PRO A 83 21.53 19.52 24.66
C PRO A 83 20.20 18.74 24.76
N ASP A 84 20.06 17.65 24.00
CA ASP A 84 18.80 16.92 23.81
C ASP A 84 18.89 15.45 24.22
N LEU A 85 19.70 15.15 25.26
CA LEU A 85 19.89 13.78 25.76
C LEU A 85 18.53 13.10 26.01
N ILE A 86 18.30 11.97 25.33
CA ILE A 86 17.09 11.16 25.52
C ILE A 86 17.15 10.38 26.85
N PRO A 87 16.01 10.14 27.51
CA PRO A 87 15.98 9.45 28.81
C PRO A 87 16.51 8.01 28.74
N GLU A 88 17.11 7.55 29.84
CA GLU A 88 17.34 6.12 30.15
C GLU A 88 18.17 5.31 29.13
N VAL A 89 19.11 5.92 28.42
CA VAL A 89 19.98 5.18 27.49
C VAL A 89 21.12 4.45 28.21
N PRO A 90 21.27 3.12 28.05
CA PRO A 90 22.40 2.38 28.59
C PRO A 90 23.74 2.84 27.99
N ARG A 91 24.69 3.21 28.84
CA ARG A 91 26.03 3.68 28.40
C ARG A 91 26.74 2.68 27.47
N GLN A 92 26.54 1.38 27.71
CA GLN A 92 27.13 0.33 26.87
C GLN A 92 26.64 0.38 25.42
N LEU A 93 25.37 0.72 25.19
CA LEU A 93 24.81 0.84 23.85
C LEU A 93 25.34 2.07 23.13
N VAL A 94 25.53 3.19 23.84
CA VAL A 94 26.15 4.40 23.27
C VAL A 94 27.58 4.10 22.82
N THR A 95 28.38 3.44 23.67
CA THR A 95 29.76 3.04 23.32
C THR A 95 29.81 2.09 22.14
N ASN A 96 28.91 1.09 22.08
CA ASN A 96 28.82 0.16 20.96
C ASN A 96 28.45 0.89 19.66
N CYS A 97 27.45 1.78 19.70
CA CYS A 97 27.07 2.59 18.53
C CYS A 97 28.24 3.45 18.05
N ALA A 98 28.99 4.07 18.96
CA ALA A 98 30.16 4.88 18.63
C ALA A 98 31.23 4.06 17.89
N GLN A 99 31.52 2.86 18.40
CA GLN A 99 32.48 1.95 17.79
C GLN A 99 32.03 1.49 16.40
N ARG A 100 30.79 1.01 16.26
CA ARG A 100 30.24 0.56 14.97
C ARG A 100 30.18 1.69 13.94
N LEU A 101 29.90 2.92 14.37
CA LEU A 101 29.88 4.09 13.49
C LEU A 101 31.27 4.41 12.90
N GLU A 102 32.33 4.18 13.67
CA GLU A 102 33.71 4.36 13.23
C GLU A 102 34.18 3.23 12.28
N GLU A 103 33.83 1.97 12.61
CA GLU A 103 34.18 0.78 11.83
C GLU A 103 33.48 0.72 10.46
N GLY A 104 32.22 1.16 10.39
CA GLY A 104 31.47 1.18 9.14
C GLY A 104 29.98 1.50 9.35
N PRO A 105 29.49 2.69 8.91
CA PRO A 105 28.11 3.10 9.14
C PRO A 105 27.11 2.23 8.36
N CYS A 106 26.48 1.31 9.07
CA CYS A 106 25.37 0.49 8.57
C CYS A 106 24.02 1.19 8.84
N LYS A 107 22.97 0.75 8.14
CA LYS A 107 21.65 1.41 8.20
C LYS A 107 20.89 1.06 9.49
N ASP A 108 21.13 -0.12 10.04
CA ASP A 108 20.56 -0.66 11.28
C ASP A 108 21.27 -0.20 12.56
N LEU A 109 22.25 0.72 12.44
CA LEU A 109 23.10 1.16 13.55
C LEU A 109 22.31 1.56 14.81
N PHE A 110 21.21 2.31 14.64
CA PHE A 110 20.40 2.85 15.74
C PHE A 110 19.14 2.01 16.05
N GLN A 111 19.00 0.81 15.46
CA GLN A 111 17.78 0.01 15.58
C GLN A 111 17.44 -0.34 17.04
N GLU A 112 18.44 -0.69 17.84
CA GLU A 112 18.23 -1.04 19.25
C GLU A 112 17.85 0.18 20.11
N LEU A 113 18.45 1.35 19.84
CA LEU A 113 18.08 2.60 20.52
C LEU A 113 16.68 3.07 20.11
N THR A 114 16.31 2.86 18.86
CA THR A 114 14.95 3.10 18.35
C THR A 114 13.95 2.22 19.09
N ARG A 115 14.23 0.92 19.24
CA ARG A 115 13.40 -0.02 20.01
C ARG A 115 13.19 0.45 21.45
N LEU A 116 14.26 0.77 22.17
CA LEU A 116 14.19 1.26 23.56
C LEU A 116 13.42 2.58 23.67
N THR A 117 13.55 3.47 22.70
CA THR A 117 12.80 4.75 22.68
C THR A 117 11.30 4.50 22.53
N HIS A 118 10.88 3.58 21.66
CA HIS A 118 9.47 3.18 21.56
C HIS A 118 8.98 2.46 22.83
N GLU A 119 9.80 1.62 23.46
CA GLU A 119 9.43 0.98 24.74
C GLU A 119 9.14 2.04 25.82
N TYR A 120 10.02 3.04 25.95
CA TYR A 120 9.79 4.17 26.85
C TYR A 120 8.48 4.92 26.52
N LEU A 121 8.29 5.31 25.25
CA LEU A 121 7.10 6.05 24.81
C LEU A 121 5.80 5.25 25.00
N SER A 122 5.84 3.93 24.86
CA SER A 122 4.68 3.03 24.97
C SER A 122 4.15 2.84 26.39
N MET A 123 4.87 3.32 27.41
CA MET A 123 4.54 3.14 28.82
C MET A 123 3.80 4.37 29.39
N ALA A 124 4.40 5.07 30.35
CA ALA A 124 3.78 6.23 31.00
C ALA A 124 3.42 7.37 30.01
N PRO A 125 4.27 7.74 29.02
CA PRO A 125 3.91 8.76 28.05
C PRO A 125 2.66 8.41 27.24
N PHE A 126 2.48 7.14 26.87
CA PHE A 126 1.29 6.67 26.18
C PHE A 126 0.05 6.70 27.08
N ALA A 127 0.17 6.30 28.35
CA ALA A 127 -0.93 6.42 29.32
C ALA A 127 -1.37 7.89 29.50
N ASP A 128 -0.42 8.81 29.66
CA ASP A 128 -0.69 10.25 29.75
C ASP A 128 -1.35 10.79 28.48
N TYR A 129 -0.94 10.31 27.31
CA TYR A 129 -1.57 10.66 26.03
C TYR A 129 -3.04 10.19 25.99
N LEU A 130 -3.33 8.95 26.39
CA LEU A 130 -4.69 8.41 26.40
C LEU A 130 -5.64 9.19 27.32
N ASP A 131 -5.12 9.83 28.36
CA ASP A 131 -5.89 10.68 29.29
C ASP A 131 -5.90 12.18 28.87
N SER A 132 -5.29 12.52 27.73
CA SER A 132 -5.17 13.91 27.25
C SER A 132 -6.29 14.35 26.31
N ILE A 133 -6.38 15.68 26.08
CA ILE A 133 -7.27 16.26 25.07
C ILE A 133 -6.91 15.84 23.63
N TYR A 134 -5.66 15.45 23.37
CA TYR A 134 -5.21 15.00 22.05
C TYR A 134 -5.82 13.65 21.71
N PHE A 135 -5.95 12.75 22.69
CA PHE A 135 -6.66 11.49 22.47
C PHE A 135 -8.17 11.71 22.32
N ASN A 136 -8.76 12.66 23.03
CA ASN A 136 -10.17 13.05 22.79
C ASN A 136 -10.38 13.51 21.34
N ARG A 137 -9.45 14.31 20.81
CA ARG A 137 -9.46 14.74 19.41
C ARG A 137 -9.24 13.57 18.45
N PHE A 138 -8.38 12.62 18.77
CA PHE A 138 -8.23 11.38 17.99
C PHE A 138 -9.55 10.61 17.92
N LEU A 139 -10.29 10.51 19.02
CA LEU A 139 -11.61 9.84 19.03
C LEU A 139 -12.64 10.54 18.13
N GLN A 140 -12.62 11.87 18.02
CA GLN A 140 -13.47 12.61 17.08
C GLN A 140 -13.09 12.32 15.63
N TRP A 141 -11.78 12.28 15.31
CA TRP A 141 -11.29 11.85 14.00
C TRP A 141 -11.70 10.42 13.67
N LYS A 142 -11.63 9.52 14.66
CA LYS A 142 -12.11 8.14 14.52
C LYS A 142 -13.59 8.03 14.32
N TRP A 143 -14.36 8.90 14.94
CA TRP A 143 -15.80 8.96 14.71
C TRP A 143 -16.12 9.39 13.27
N LEU A 144 -15.39 10.37 12.72
CA LEU A 144 -15.53 10.80 11.32
C LEU A 144 -15.16 9.68 10.33
N GLU A 145 -14.05 8.97 10.59
CA GLU A 145 -13.62 7.80 9.81
C GLU A 145 -14.73 6.74 9.77
N ARG A 146 -15.36 6.43 10.92
CA ARG A 146 -16.40 5.39 11.03
C ARG A 146 -17.76 5.78 10.42
N GLN A 147 -17.91 6.96 9.82
CA GLN A 147 -19.19 7.36 9.25
C GLN A 147 -19.56 6.52 8.01
N PRO A 148 -20.87 6.25 7.77
CA PRO A 148 -21.29 5.44 6.64
C PRO A 148 -20.84 5.99 5.28
N VAL A 149 -20.24 5.12 4.47
CA VAL A 149 -19.82 5.44 3.10
C VAL A 149 -20.91 5.01 2.11
N THR A 150 -21.30 5.92 1.22
CA THR A 150 -22.31 5.63 0.20
C THR A 150 -21.88 6.24 -1.14
N LYS A 151 -22.66 5.98 -2.20
CA LYS A 151 -22.45 6.65 -3.50
C LYS A 151 -22.41 8.19 -3.41
N ASN A 152 -23.02 8.78 -2.38
CA ASN A 152 -23.07 10.24 -2.20
C ASN A 152 -21.76 10.81 -1.65
N THR A 153 -20.87 9.97 -1.11
CA THR A 153 -19.53 10.38 -0.68
C THR A 153 -18.67 10.82 -1.86
N PHE A 154 -18.97 10.33 -3.07
CA PHE A 154 -18.14 10.50 -4.26
C PHE A 154 -18.83 11.29 -5.38
N ARG A 155 -18.01 11.87 -6.26
CA ARG A 155 -18.37 12.26 -7.64
C ARG A 155 -17.69 11.28 -8.59
N GLN A 156 -18.42 10.78 -9.60
CA GLN A 156 -17.86 9.87 -10.61
C GLN A 156 -17.46 10.63 -11.87
N TYR A 157 -16.38 10.17 -12.50
CA TYR A 157 -15.81 10.69 -13.73
C TYR A 157 -15.71 9.56 -14.77
N ARG A 158 -14.85 9.74 -15.78
CA ARG A 158 -14.69 8.82 -16.91
C ARG A 158 -14.28 7.40 -16.47
N VAL A 159 -14.65 6.43 -17.31
CA VAL A 159 -14.13 5.05 -17.24
C VAL A 159 -12.65 5.05 -17.63
N LEU A 160 -11.84 4.34 -16.85
CA LEU A 160 -10.40 4.17 -17.04
C LEU A 160 -10.06 2.80 -17.65
N GLY A 161 -10.91 1.79 -17.39
CA GLY A 161 -10.67 0.44 -17.87
C GLY A 161 -11.77 -0.53 -17.47
N LYS A 162 -11.58 -1.79 -17.86
CA LYS A 162 -12.52 -2.89 -17.66
C LYS A 162 -11.83 -4.06 -16.98
N GLY A 163 -12.40 -4.51 -15.87
CA GLY A 163 -11.95 -5.69 -15.12
C GLY A 163 -12.87 -6.90 -15.31
N GLY A 164 -12.54 -8.01 -14.66
CA GLY A 164 -13.29 -9.27 -14.83
C GLY A 164 -14.77 -9.20 -14.43
N PHE A 165 -15.11 -8.38 -13.44
CA PHE A 165 -16.46 -8.27 -12.88
C PHE A 165 -17.18 -6.94 -13.16
N GLY A 166 -16.56 -6.02 -13.89
CA GLY A 166 -17.15 -4.71 -14.19
C GLY A 166 -16.10 -3.71 -14.65
N GLU A 167 -16.34 -2.43 -14.40
CA GLU A 167 -15.52 -1.31 -14.88
C GLU A 167 -14.71 -0.65 -13.75
N VAL A 168 -13.66 0.05 -14.13
CA VAL A 168 -12.92 0.97 -13.26
C VAL A 168 -13.15 2.39 -13.78
N CYS A 169 -13.56 3.31 -12.91
CA CYS A 169 -13.74 4.72 -13.28
C CYS A 169 -13.00 5.64 -12.30
N ALA A 170 -12.63 6.84 -12.73
CA ALA A 170 -12.12 7.85 -11.81
C ALA A 170 -13.26 8.37 -10.92
N CYS A 171 -12.97 8.63 -9.65
CA CYS A 171 -13.89 9.26 -8.71
C CYS A 171 -13.16 10.27 -7.82
N GLN A 172 -13.92 11.16 -7.20
CA GLN A 172 -13.41 12.16 -6.26
C GLN A 172 -14.23 12.12 -4.97
N VAL A 173 -13.56 12.14 -3.82
CA VAL A 173 -14.23 12.32 -2.52
C VAL A 173 -14.72 13.75 -2.43
N ARG A 174 -16.03 13.93 -2.17
CA ARG A 174 -16.66 15.26 -2.21
C ARG A 174 -16.14 16.22 -1.13
N ALA A 175 -15.81 15.67 0.03
CA ALA A 175 -15.43 16.46 1.20
C ALA A 175 -13.99 16.99 1.13
N THR A 176 -13.07 16.18 0.58
CA THR A 176 -11.63 16.44 0.57
C THR A 176 -11.10 16.84 -0.80
N GLY A 177 -11.83 16.53 -1.88
CA GLY A 177 -11.38 16.73 -3.25
C GLY A 177 -10.36 15.68 -3.74
N LYS A 178 -9.99 14.68 -2.92
CA LYS A 178 -9.01 13.67 -3.32
C LYS A 178 -9.54 12.76 -4.43
N MET A 179 -8.68 12.51 -5.42
CA MET A 179 -8.97 11.65 -6.57
C MET A 179 -8.61 10.19 -6.30
N TYR A 180 -9.46 9.28 -6.77
CA TYR A 180 -9.32 7.83 -6.62
C TYR A 180 -9.78 7.10 -7.88
N ALA A 181 -9.47 5.80 -7.97
CA ALA A 181 -10.07 4.87 -8.91
C ALA A 181 -11.17 4.05 -8.21
N CYS A 182 -12.35 3.95 -8.78
CA CYS A 182 -13.46 3.13 -8.28
C CYS A 182 -13.63 1.89 -9.16
N LYS A 183 -13.14 0.74 -8.67
CA LYS A 183 -13.38 -0.59 -9.27
C LYS A 183 -14.78 -1.07 -8.87
N LYS A 184 -15.70 -1.08 -9.83
CA LYS A 184 -17.09 -1.53 -9.65
C LYS A 184 -17.21 -2.99 -10.05
N LEU A 185 -17.69 -3.82 -9.14
CA LEU A 185 -17.94 -5.24 -9.35
C LEU A 185 -19.46 -5.46 -9.40
N GLU A 186 -20.00 -5.78 -10.58
CA GLU A 186 -21.44 -5.97 -10.79
C GLU A 186 -21.96 -7.18 -9.98
N LYS A 187 -22.91 -6.95 -9.06
CA LYS A 187 -23.45 -7.99 -8.16
C LYS A 187 -23.98 -9.21 -8.91
N LYS A 188 -24.75 -8.98 -9.98
CA LYS A 188 -25.29 -10.06 -10.83
C LYS A 188 -24.18 -10.87 -11.53
N ARG A 189 -23.08 -10.22 -11.90
CA ARG A 189 -21.94 -10.88 -12.57
C ARG A 189 -21.12 -11.71 -11.59
N ILE A 190 -20.94 -11.21 -10.36
CA ILE A 190 -20.33 -11.97 -9.26
C ILE A 190 -21.12 -13.26 -9.04
N LYS A 191 -22.44 -13.14 -8.81
CA LYS A 191 -23.32 -14.30 -8.57
C LYS A 191 -23.31 -15.30 -9.73
N LYS A 192 -23.42 -14.82 -10.98
CA LYS A 192 -23.35 -15.67 -12.18
C LYS A 192 -22.06 -16.49 -12.26
N ARG A 193 -20.94 -15.92 -11.81
CA ARG A 193 -19.61 -16.53 -11.89
C ARG A 193 -19.16 -17.20 -10.58
N LYS A 194 -19.99 -17.16 -9.52
CA LYS A 194 -19.62 -17.61 -8.17
C LYS A 194 -18.31 -16.96 -7.68
N GLY A 195 -18.20 -15.65 -7.89
CA GLY A 195 -16.99 -14.85 -7.66
C GLY A 195 -16.89 -14.22 -6.25
N GLU A 196 -17.76 -14.59 -5.32
CA GLU A 196 -17.91 -13.96 -4.01
C GLU A 196 -16.61 -14.07 -3.19
N ALA A 197 -16.03 -15.27 -3.12
CA ALA A 197 -14.81 -15.53 -2.38
C ALA A 197 -13.61 -14.75 -2.96
N MET A 198 -13.54 -14.64 -4.29
CA MET A 198 -12.48 -13.90 -4.98
C MET A 198 -12.58 -12.40 -4.69
N ALA A 199 -13.78 -11.83 -4.77
CA ALA A 199 -14.01 -10.41 -4.49
C ALA A 199 -13.74 -10.06 -3.02
N LEU A 200 -14.16 -10.93 -2.08
CA LEU A 200 -13.89 -10.72 -0.66
C LEU A 200 -12.40 -10.84 -0.34
N ASN A 201 -11.72 -11.84 -0.93
CA ASN A 201 -10.29 -12.06 -0.75
C ASN A 201 -9.47 -10.88 -1.27
N GLU A 202 -9.78 -10.36 -2.48
CA GLU A 202 -9.12 -9.16 -3.00
C GLU A 202 -9.26 -7.98 -2.02
N LYS A 203 -10.47 -7.73 -1.54
CA LYS A 203 -10.76 -6.66 -0.59
C LYS A 203 -9.98 -6.84 0.72
N GLN A 204 -9.99 -8.03 1.32
CA GLN A 204 -9.32 -8.31 2.59
C GLN A 204 -7.80 -8.16 2.50
N ILE A 205 -7.21 -8.61 1.39
CA ILE A 205 -5.78 -8.43 1.15
C ILE A 205 -5.45 -6.95 1.02
N LEU A 206 -6.22 -6.20 0.21
CA LEU A 206 -6.02 -4.76 0.02
C LEU A 206 -6.23 -3.93 1.31
N GLU A 207 -7.08 -4.37 2.24
CA GLU A 207 -7.22 -3.72 3.55
C GLU A 207 -6.00 -3.95 4.45
N LYS A 208 -5.36 -5.12 4.34
CA LYS A 208 -4.22 -5.51 5.18
C LYS A 208 -2.91 -4.87 4.69
N VAL A 209 -2.72 -4.81 3.38
CA VAL A 209 -1.46 -4.38 2.76
C VAL A 209 -1.33 -2.86 2.81
N ASN A 210 -0.27 -2.38 3.46
CA ASN A 210 0.14 -0.98 3.46
C ASN A 210 1.54 -0.85 2.85
N SER A 211 1.60 -0.72 1.52
CA SER A 211 2.85 -0.61 0.76
C SER A 211 2.78 0.58 -0.20
N ARG A 212 3.91 1.27 -0.40
CA ARG A 212 4.04 2.28 -1.48
C ARG A 212 3.94 1.64 -2.86
N PHE A 213 4.29 0.36 -3.01
CA PHE A 213 4.41 -0.33 -4.28
C PHE A 213 3.19 -1.21 -4.60
N VAL A 214 2.13 -1.13 -3.80
CA VAL A 214 0.84 -1.79 -4.03
C VAL A 214 -0.25 -0.72 -3.97
N VAL A 215 -1.28 -0.81 -4.82
CA VAL A 215 -2.42 0.11 -4.74
C VAL A 215 -3.12 -0.04 -3.39
N SER A 216 -3.39 1.07 -2.71
CA SER A 216 -4.07 1.07 -1.42
C SER A 216 -5.59 1.17 -1.61
N LEU A 217 -6.35 0.42 -0.83
CA LEU A 217 -7.81 0.55 -0.73
C LEU A 217 -8.16 1.58 0.33
N ALA A 218 -8.87 2.64 -0.05
CA ALA A 218 -9.34 3.67 0.85
C ALA A 218 -10.79 3.46 1.31
N TYR A 219 -11.64 2.87 0.46
CA TYR A 219 -13.04 2.62 0.81
C TYR A 219 -13.59 1.36 0.14
N ALA A 220 -14.41 0.60 0.87
CA ALA A 220 -15.21 -0.51 0.36
C ALA A 220 -16.70 -0.26 0.68
N TYR A 221 -17.53 -0.12 -0.33
CA TYR A 221 -18.97 0.16 -0.15
C TYR A 221 -19.82 -0.52 -1.21
N GLU A 222 -21.13 -0.53 -1.01
CA GLU A 222 -22.08 -1.08 -1.97
C GLU A 222 -23.03 -0.04 -2.57
N THR A 223 -23.56 -0.39 -3.74
CA THR A 223 -24.67 0.29 -4.38
C THR A 223 -25.78 -0.72 -4.66
N LYS A 224 -26.87 -0.25 -5.28
CA LYS A 224 -27.96 -1.13 -5.73
C LYS A 224 -27.46 -2.24 -6.67
N GLU A 225 -26.47 -1.95 -7.52
CA GLU A 225 -26.08 -2.85 -8.63
C GLU A 225 -24.65 -3.40 -8.53
N ALA A 226 -23.78 -2.76 -7.75
CA ALA A 226 -22.36 -3.09 -7.68
C ALA A 226 -21.78 -2.99 -6.27
N LEU A 227 -20.74 -3.78 -6.02
CA LEU A 227 -19.77 -3.59 -4.94
C LEU A 227 -18.64 -2.69 -5.46
N CYS A 228 -18.13 -1.79 -4.63
CA CYS A 228 -17.16 -0.77 -5.05
C CYS A 228 -15.91 -0.82 -4.16
N LEU A 229 -14.74 -0.92 -4.79
CA LEU A 229 -13.43 -0.71 -4.16
C LEU A 229 -12.87 0.63 -4.65
N VAL A 230 -12.60 1.54 -3.72
CA VAL A 230 -11.99 2.85 -4.00
C VAL A 230 -10.51 2.75 -3.72
N LEU A 231 -9.72 2.72 -4.79
CA LEU A 231 -8.31 2.40 -4.83
C LEU A 231 -7.49 3.63 -5.22
N THR A 232 -6.21 3.64 -4.85
CA THR A 232 -5.24 4.64 -5.33
C THR A 232 -5.37 4.84 -6.84
N LEU A 233 -5.52 6.09 -7.28
CA LEU A 233 -5.59 6.43 -8.70
C LEU A 233 -4.19 6.41 -9.32
N MET A 234 -4.04 5.67 -10.41
CA MET A 234 -2.79 5.51 -11.14
C MET A 234 -2.98 6.05 -12.57
N ASN A 235 -2.73 7.34 -12.76
CA ASN A 235 -3.03 8.08 -14.00
C ASN A 235 -2.05 7.80 -15.14
N GLY A 236 -0.86 7.31 -14.82
CA GLY A 236 0.19 7.02 -15.80
C GLY A 236 -0.09 5.79 -16.66
N GLY A 237 -1.21 5.07 -16.46
CA GLY A 237 -1.56 3.88 -17.24
C GLY A 237 -0.77 2.63 -16.85
N ASP A 238 -1.01 1.53 -17.56
CA ASP A 238 -0.39 0.23 -17.28
C ASP A 238 0.90 -0.01 -18.09
N LEU A 239 1.82 -0.85 -17.58
CA LEU A 239 3.08 -1.14 -18.27
C LEU A 239 2.87 -1.77 -19.66
N LYS A 240 1.77 -2.48 -19.92
CA LYS A 240 1.51 -3.00 -21.26
C LYS A 240 1.34 -1.87 -22.27
N PHE A 241 0.62 -0.81 -21.91
CA PHE A 241 0.51 0.37 -22.77
C PHE A 241 1.89 0.95 -23.06
N HIS A 242 2.69 1.16 -22.01
CA HIS A 242 4.04 1.73 -22.12
C HIS A 242 4.98 0.87 -22.96
N ILE A 243 5.01 -0.45 -22.76
CA ILE A 243 5.91 -1.37 -23.51
C ILE A 243 5.55 -1.41 -24.99
N TYR A 244 4.25 -1.37 -25.33
CA TYR A 244 3.80 -1.77 -26.67
C TYR A 244 3.25 -0.65 -27.56
N HIS A 245 2.92 0.51 -26.98
CA HIS A 245 2.25 1.61 -27.67
C HIS A 245 3.00 2.95 -27.58
N MET A 246 4.08 3.04 -26.78
CA MET A 246 4.91 4.25 -26.71
C MET A 246 6.13 4.18 -27.66
N GLY A 247 5.86 4.10 -28.96
CA GLY A 247 6.90 4.08 -29.99
C GLY A 247 7.48 2.69 -30.23
N GLN A 248 8.81 2.57 -30.21
CA GLN A 248 9.49 1.28 -30.34
C GLN A 248 9.19 0.41 -29.11
N ALA A 249 8.94 -0.88 -29.33
CA ALA A 249 8.57 -1.76 -28.23
C ALA A 249 9.72 -1.98 -27.24
N GLY A 250 9.39 -2.04 -25.96
CA GLY A 250 10.37 -2.18 -24.86
C GLY A 250 10.88 -0.84 -24.32
N PHE A 251 11.80 -0.92 -23.36
CA PHE A 251 12.37 0.22 -22.65
C PHE A 251 13.90 0.20 -22.68
N PRO A 252 14.54 1.37 -22.53
CA PRO A 252 15.94 1.42 -22.12
C PRO A 252 16.16 0.66 -20.80
N GLU A 253 17.29 -0.03 -20.68
CA GLU A 253 17.60 -0.88 -19.52
C GLU A 253 17.43 -0.14 -18.18
N ALA A 254 17.88 1.13 -18.09
CA ALA A 254 17.74 1.92 -16.87
C ALA A 254 16.29 2.07 -16.39
N ARG A 255 15.32 2.19 -17.32
CA ARG A 255 13.89 2.28 -17.01
C ARG A 255 13.33 0.92 -16.57
N ALA A 256 13.68 -0.14 -17.28
CA ALA A 256 13.27 -1.50 -16.91
C ALA A 256 13.83 -1.91 -15.52
N VAL A 257 15.08 -1.57 -15.24
CA VAL A 257 15.75 -1.84 -13.95
C VAL A 257 15.09 -1.06 -12.81
N PHE A 258 14.75 0.22 -13.02
CA PHE A 258 14.04 1.01 -12.01
C PHE A 258 12.69 0.39 -11.65
N TYR A 259 11.86 0.05 -12.66
CA TYR A 259 10.57 -0.58 -12.40
C TYR A 259 10.70 -1.97 -11.79
N ALA A 260 11.66 -2.80 -12.24
CA ALA A 260 11.91 -4.10 -11.62
C ALA A 260 12.32 -3.98 -10.14
N ALA A 261 13.08 -2.94 -9.77
CA ALA A 261 13.45 -2.68 -8.39
C ALA A 261 12.24 -2.27 -7.53
N GLU A 262 11.33 -1.44 -8.04
CA GLU A 262 10.08 -1.09 -7.35
C GLU A 262 9.14 -2.29 -7.22
N ILE A 263 9.00 -3.10 -8.28
CA ILE A 263 8.19 -4.32 -8.26
C ILE A 263 8.77 -5.32 -7.25
N CYS A 264 10.10 -5.46 -7.18
CA CYS A 264 10.78 -6.27 -6.18
C CYS A 264 10.42 -5.84 -4.75
N CYS A 265 10.35 -4.53 -4.47
CA CYS A 265 9.90 -4.02 -3.17
C CYS A 265 8.42 -4.32 -2.90
N GLY A 266 7.55 -4.19 -3.91
CA GLY A 266 6.13 -4.55 -3.78
C GLY A 266 5.92 -6.04 -3.51
N LEU A 267 6.68 -6.92 -4.17
CA LEU A 267 6.67 -8.35 -3.89
C LEU A 267 7.18 -8.66 -2.49
N GLU A 268 8.27 -8.02 -2.06
CA GLU A 268 8.79 -8.16 -0.70
C GLU A 268 7.74 -7.78 0.35
N ASP A 269 7.02 -6.66 0.16
CA ASP A 269 5.98 -6.22 1.09
C ASP A 269 4.82 -7.21 1.17
N LEU A 270 4.39 -7.77 0.03
CA LEU A 270 3.37 -8.82 -0.01
C LEU A 270 3.86 -10.10 0.67
N HIS A 271 5.08 -10.54 0.39
CA HIS A 271 5.67 -11.77 0.94
C HIS A 271 5.90 -11.66 2.45
N ARG A 272 6.28 -10.46 2.95
CA ARG A 272 6.38 -10.15 4.38
C ARG A 272 5.04 -10.32 5.09
N GLU A 273 3.95 -9.94 4.43
CA GLU A 273 2.57 -10.20 4.88
C GLU A 273 2.07 -11.62 4.60
N ARG A 274 2.98 -12.52 4.17
CA ARG A 274 2.71 -13.91 3.82
C ARG A 274 1.72 -14.07 2.68
N ILE A 275 1.68 -13.12 1.75
CA ILE A 275 0.80 -13.14 0.57
C ILE A 275 1.60 -13.42 -0.68
N VAL A 276 1.21 -14.42 -1.47
CA VAL A 276 1.72 -14.63 -2.84
C VAL A 276 0.77 -14.00 -3.84
N TYR A 277 1.29 -13.26 -4.82
CA TYR A 277 0.50 -12.43 -5.74
C TYR A 277 -0.08 -13.21 -6.92
N ARG A 278 0.72 -14.07 -7.57
CA ARG A 278 0.34 -15.04 -8.63
C ARG A 278 -0.16 -14.47 -9.96
N ASP A 279 -0.19 -13.17 -10.16
CA ASP A 279 -0.62 -12.57 -11.44
C ASP A 279 0.20 -11.34 -11.85
N LEU A 280 1.51 -11.38 -11.60
CA LEU A 280 2.44 -10.35 -12.07
C LEU A 280 2.60 -10.40 -13.59
N LYS A 281 2.23 -9.29 -14.24
CA LYS A 281 2.25 -9.08 -15.70
C LYS A 281 2.14 -7.59 -16.02
N PRO A 282 2.45 -7.14 -17.25
CA PRO A 282 2.46 -5.72 -17.60
C PRO A 282 1.12 -5.00 -17.36
N GLU A 283 -0.02 -5.67 -17.58
CA GLU A 283 -1.35 -5.08 -17.38
C GLU A 283 -1.63 -4.68 -15.92
N ASN A 284 -0.98 -5.35 -14.96
CA ASN A 284 -1.29 -5.19 -13.55
C ASN A 284 -0.29 -4.26 -12.83
N ILE A 285 0.68 -3.70 -13.54
CA ILE A 285 1.61 -2.70 -13.01
C ILE A 285 1.24 -1.33 -13.56
N LEU A 286 0.82 -0.43 -12.69
CA LEU A 286 0.30 0.88 -13.04
C LEU A 286 1.25 1.99 -12.61
N LEU A 287 1.31 3.08 -13.36
CA LEU A 287 2.13 4.27 -13.06
C LEU A 287 1.31 5.39 -12.43
N ASP A 288 1.89 6.10 -11.47
CA ASP A 288 1.34 7.36 -10.95
C ASP A 288 1.82 8.57 -11.76
N ASP A 289 1.38 9.78 -11.39
CA ASP A 289 1.72 11.03 -12.08
C ASP A 289 3.21 11.41 -11.99
N HIS A 290 3.96 10.80 -11.06
CA HIS A 290 5.39 11.03 -10.87
C HIS A 290 6.25 9.99 -11.61
N GLY A 291 5.63 8.91 -12.10
CA GLY A 291 6.29 7.83 -12.83
C GLY A 291 6.69 6.64 -11.96
N HIS A 292 6.27 6.60 -10.70
CA HIS A 292 6.44 5.43 -9.83
C HIS A 292 5.38 4.38 -10.12
N ILE A 293 5.74 3.10 -9.95
CA ILE A 293 4.80 1.99 -10.19
C ILE A 293 4.11 1.51 -8.92
N ARG A 294 2.94 0.90 -9.11
CA ARG A 294 2.30 0.03 -8.10
C ARG A 294 1.73 -1.23 -8.72
N ILE A 295 1.82 -2.33 -7.98
CA ILE A 295 1.12 -3.58 -8.22
C ILE A 295 -0.38 -3.35 -7.97
N SER A 296 -1.22 -3.83 -8.88
CA SER A 296 -2.69 -3.72 -8.83
C SER A 296 -3.37 -5.07 -9.07
N ASP A 297 -4.70 -5.13 -8.97
CA ASP A 297 -5.53 -6.34 -9.18
C ASP A 297 -5.10 -7.57 -8.38
N LEU A 298 -5.44 -7.60 -7.09
CA LEU A 298 -5.02 -8.68 -6.16
C LEU A 298 -6.05 -9.83 -6.12
N GLY A 299 -6.89 -9.96 -7.15
CA GLY A 299 -7.95 -10.98 -7.22
C GLY A 299 -7.45 -12.42 -7.15
N LEU A 300 -6.23 -12.68 -7.61
CA LEU A 300 -5.60 -14.01 -7.55
C LEU A 300 -4.59 -14.16 -6.40
N ALA A 301 -4.34 -13.10 -5.63
CA ALA A 301 -3.43 -13.17 -4.49
C ALA A 301 -4.00 -14.08 -3.38
N VAL A 302 -3.14 -14.70 -2.58
CA VAL A 302 -3.58 -15.55 -1.47
C VAL A 302 -2.57 -15.55 -0.33
N HIS A 303 -3.08 -15.65 0.89
CA HIS A 303 -2.26 -15.83 2.08
C HIS A 303 -1.70 -17.27 2.14
N VAL A 304 -0.39 -17.39 2.36
CA VAL A 304 0.35 -18.64 2.55
C VAL A 304 0.63 -18.80 4.04
N PRO A 305 -0.08 -19.70 4.75
CA PRO A 305 0.16 -19.92 6.18
C PRO A 305 1.63 -20.22 6.47
N GLU A 306 2.11 -19.80 7.64
CA GLU A 306 3.49 -20.03 8.05
C GLU A 306 3.80 -21.53 8.11
N GLY A 307 4.98 -21.92 7.61
CA GLY A 307 5.40 -23.32 7.51
C GLY A 307 4.60 -24.17 6.51
N GLN A 308 3.65 -23.60 5.77
CA GLN A 308 2.80 -24.34 4.82
C GLN A 308 3.06 -23.96 3.36
N THR A 309 2.61 -24.83 2.46
CA THR A 309 2.59 -24.63 1.01
C THR A 309 1.16 -24.67 0.50
N ILE A 310 0.91 -23.97 -0.60
CA ILE A 310 -0.38 -23.99 -1.29
C ILE A 310 -0.27 -24.73 -2.62
N LYS A 311 -1.42 -25.10 -3.20
CA LYS A 311 -1.52 -25.68 -4.53
C LYS A 311 -2.64 -24.99 -5.29
N GLY A 312 -2.36 -24.59 -6.53
CA GLY A 312 -3.37 -23.97 -7.38
C GLY A 312 -2.78 -23.56 -8.73
N ARG A 313 -3.43 -23.99 -9.81
CA ARG A 313 -3.05 -23.66 -11.19
C ARG A 313 -3.80 -22.42 -11.66
N VAL A 314 -3.34 -21.26 -11.23
CA VAL A 314 -3.93 -19.95 -11.52
C VAL A 314 -2.86 -18.97 -12.01
N GLY A 315 -3.29 -17.93 -12.72
CA GLY A 315 -2.42 -16.91 -13.30
C GLY A 315 -2.58 -16.80 -14.82
N THR A 316 -1.83 -15.89 -15.41
CA THR A 316 -1.87 -15.62 -16.85
C THR A 316 -0.88 -16.51 -17.61
N VAL A 317 -1.33 -17.11 -18.72
CA VAL A 317 -0.49 -17.96 -19.60
C VAL A 317 0.74 -17.17 -20.06
N GLY A 318 1.92 -17.79 -20.00
CA GLY A 318 3.21 -17.14 -20.29
C GLY A 318 3.90 -16.52 -19.05
N TYR A 319 3.16 -16.20 -18.00
CA TYR A 319 3.70 -15.69 -16.72
C TYR A 319 3.61 -16.71 -15.59
N MET A 320 2.77 -17.75 -15.72
CA MET A 320 2.75 -18.86 -14.77
C MET A 320 4.09 -19.59 -14.76
N ALA A 321 4.67 -19.75 -13.57
CA ALA A 321 5.92 -20.48 -13.36
C ALA A 321 5.76 -21.99 -13.66
N PRO A 322 6.86 -22.72 -13.95
CA PRO A 322 6.82 -24.15 -14.27
C PRO A 322 6.08 -24.99 -13.21
N GLU A 323 6.34 -24.75 -11.93
CA GLU A 323 5.69 -25.47 -10.81
C GLU A 323 4.17 -25.21 -10.75
N VAL A 324 3.71 -24.02 -11.16
CA VAL A 324 2.27 -23.69 -11.27
C VAL A 324 1.64 -24.44 -12.43
N VAL A 325 2.31 -24.47 -13.60
CA VAL A 325 1.84 -25.18 -14.80
C VAL A 325 1.75 -26.69 -14.55
N LYS A 326 2.73 -27.25 -13.84
CA LYS A 326 2.80 -28.66 -13.39
C LYS A 326 1.83 -28.97 -12.23
N ASN A 327 1.17 -27.97 -11.66
CA ASN A 327 0.25 -28.11 -10.54
C ASN A 327 0.91 -28.70 -9.29
N GLU A 328 2.15 -28.29 -9.04
CA GLU A 328 2.94 -28.61 -7.85
C GLU A 328 2.57 -27.69 -6.68
N ARG A 329 3.11 -27.99 -5.50
CA ARG A 329 2.97 -27.14 -4.31
C ARG A 329 4.03 -26.04 -4.33
N TYR A 330 3.66 -24.84 -3.92
CA TYR A 330 4.55 -23.68 -3.92
C TYR A 330 4.25 -22.71 -2.77
N THR A 331 5.17 -21.76 -2.55
CA THR A 331 5.00 -20.60 -1.66
C THR A 331 5.02 -19.31 -2.48
N PHE A 332 6.18 -18.66 -2.62
CA PHE A 332 6.36 -17.35 -3.26
C PHE A 332 7.14 -17.43 -4.57
N SER A 333 7.71 -18.58 -4.90
CA SER A 333 8.50 -18.80 -6.11
C SER A 333 7.83 -18.35 -7.43
N PRO A 334 6.49 -18.41 -7.60
CA PRO A 334 5.87 -17.95 -8.84
C PRO A 334 6.01 -16.44 -9.09
N ASP A 335 6.10 -15.64 -8.02
CA ASP A 335 6.20 -14.18 -8.16
C ASP A 335 7.60 -13.77 -8.66
N TRP A 336 8.66 -14.43 -8.19
CA TRP A 336 10.03 -14.19 -8.66
C TRP A 336 10.23 -14.61 -10.12
N TRP A 337 9.61 -15.73 -10.52
CA TRP A 337 9.55 -16.12 -11.93
C TRP A 337 8.88 -15.04 -12.78
N ALA A 338 7.72 -14.55 -12.35
CA ALA A 338 6.97 -13.54 -13.08
C ALA A 338 7.71 -12.19 -13.14
N LEU A 339 8.52 -11.85 -12.12
CA LEU A 339 9.44 -10.71 -12.18
C LEU A 339 10.48 -10.89 -13.29
N GLY A 340 11.03 -12.11 -13.44
CA GLY A 340 11.92 -12.47 -14.54
C GLY A 340 11.26 -12.30 -15.91
N CYS A 341 10.02 -12.80 -16.07
CA CYS A 341 9.24 -12.63 -17.29
C CYS A 341 9.01 -11.15 -17.62
N LEU A 342 8.65 -10.35 -16.60
CA LEU A 342 8.33 -8.95 -16.78
C LEU A 342 9.57 -8.09 -17.09
N LEU A 343 10.70 -8.35 -16.42
CA LEU A 343 11.98 -7.70 -16.73
C LEU A 343 12.43 -8.03 -18.16
N TYR A 344 12.32 -9.30 -18.56
CA TYR A 344 12.61 -9.71 -19.92
C TYR A 344 11.75 -8.93 -20.92
N GLU A 345 10.44 -8.88 -20.70
CA GLU A 345 9.49 -8.24 -21.61
C GLU A 345 9.68 -6.73 -21.70
N MET A 346 10.03 -6.08 -20.59
CA MET A 346 10.38 -4.66 -20.56
C MET A 346 11.60 -4.36 -21.42
N ILE A 347 12.62 -5.22 -21.45
CA ILE A 347 13.84 -5.00 -22.25
C ILE A 347 13.65 -5.44 -23.71
N ALA A 348 13.09 -6.64 -23.91
CA ALA A 348 12.94 -7.25 -25.25
C ALA A 348 11.79 -6.66 -26.06
N GLY A 349 10.81 -6.00 -25.41
CA GLY A 349 9.59 -5.55 -26.06
C GLY A 349 8.66 -6.68 -26.50
N GLN A 350 8.83 -7.89 -25.95
CA GLN A 350 8.00 -9.07 -26.16
C GLN A 350 8.17 -10.09 -25.03
N SER A 351 7.15 -10.93 -24.80
CA SER A 351 7.20 -12.01 -23.81
C SER A 351 8.26 -13.08 -24.17
N PRO A 352 8.97 -13.67 -23.19
CA PRO A 352 9.98 -14.71 -23.44
C PRO A 352 9.41 -16.00 -24.05
N PHE A 353 8.12 -16.29 -23.83
CA PHE A 353 7.48 -17.54 -24.28
C PHE A 353 6.30 -17.30 -25.25
N GLN A 354 6.00 -16.04 -25.57
CA GLN A 354 4.90 -15.69 -26.47
C GLN A 354 5.26 -14.51 -27.38
N GLN A 355 5.56 -14.81 -28.63
CA GLN A 355 5.85 -13.77 -29.63
C GLN A 355 4.61 -12.93 -29.96
N ARG A 356 4.79 -11.60 -30.08
CA ARG A 356 3.72 -10.65 -30.41
C ARG A 356 3.10 -10.99 -31.77
N LYS A 357 1.78 -10.87 -31.89
CA LYS A 357 0.96 -11.14 -33.10
C LYS A 357 0.93 -12.60 -33.58
N LYS A 358 1.69 -13.53 -32.99
CA LYS A 358 1.55 -14.96 -33.27
C LYS A 358 0.51 -15.57 -32.33
N LYS A 359 -0.54 -16.16 -32.91
CA LYS A 359 -1.51 -16.95 -32.16
C LYS A 359 -0.90 -18.32 -31.87
N ILE A 360 -0.26 -18.45 -30.71
CA ILE A 360 0.26 -19.72 -30.20
C ILE A 360 -0.81 -20.34 -29.31
N LYS A 361 -1.02 -21.66 -29.42
CA LYS A 361 -1.95 -22.38 -28.54
C LYS A 361 -1.43 -22.36 -27.11
N ARG A 362 -2.35 -22.36 -26.14
CA ARG A 362 -2.03 -22.35 -24.72
C ARG A 362 -1.08 -23.49 -24.33
N GLU A 363 -1.34 -24.69 -24.83
CA GLU A 363 -0.58 -25.90 -24.52
C GLU A 363 0.88 -25.80 -24.98
N GLU A 364 1.11 -25.11 -26.11
CA GLU A 364 2.45 -24.89 -26.63
C GLU A 364 3.23 -23.88 -25.78
N VAL A 365 2.60 -22.76 -25.38
CA VAL A 365 3.24 -21.81 -24.44
C VAL A 365 3.59 -22.50 -23.12
N GLU A 366 2.70 -23.34 -22.60
CA GLU A 366 2.95 -24.12 -21.39
C GLU A 366 4.09 -25.13 -21.56
N ARG A 367 4.25 -25.73 -22.75
CA ARG A 367 5.40 -26.59 -23.08
C ARG A 367 6.71 -25.79 -23.11
N LEU A 368 6.72 -24.63 -23.77
CA LEU A 368 7.88 -23.73 -23.83
C LEU A 368 8.34 -23.32 -22.43
N VAL A 369 7.41 -22.91 -21.57
CA VAL A 369 7.70 -22.56 -20.16
C VAL A 369 8.37 -23.73 -19.42
N LYS A 370 7.92 -24.97 -19.65
CA LYS A 370 8.45 -26.17 -18.96
C LYS A 370 9.82 -26.63 -19.46
N GLU A 371 10.09 -26.50 -20.77
CA GLU A 371 11.18 -27.24 -21.42
C GLU A 371 12.23 -26.35 -22.07
N VAL A 372 11.84 -25.19 -22.60
CA VAL A 372 12.69 -24.40 -23.48
C VAL A 372 13.32 -23.24 -22.69
N PRO A 373 14.65 -23.09 -22.68
CA PRO A 373 15.30 -21.92 -22.09
C PRO A 373 14.97 -20.67 -22.91
N GLU A 374 14.95 -19.53 -22.24
CA GLU A 374 14.71 -18.25 -22.89
C GLU A 374 15.89 -17.80 -23.76
N GLU A 375 15.60 -17.11 -24.86
CA GLU A 375 16.59 -16.56 -25.78
C GLU A 375 16.79 -15.07 -25.52
N TYR A 376 18.03 -14.59 -25.56
CA TYR A 376 18.35 -13.17 -25.31
C TYR A 376 18.88 -12.50 -26.57
N SER A 377 18.32 -11.35 -26.92
CA SER A 377 18.83 -10.48 -27.98
C SER A 377 20.01 -9.63 -27.49
N GLU A 378 20.61 -8.87 -28.40
CA GLU A 378 21.68 -7.91 -28.11
C GLU A 378 21.25 -6.72 -27.23
N HIS A 379 19.95 -6.56 -26.96
CA HIS A 379 19.44 -5.51 -26.08
C HIS A 379 19.74 -5.74 -24.58
N PHE A 380 20.13 -6.95 -24.20
CA PHE A 380 20.41 -7.28 -22.81
C PHE A 380 21.89 -7.07 -22.48
N SER A 381 22.18 -6.25 -21.47
CA SER A 381 23.51 -6.24 -20.88
C SER A 381 23.85 -7.59 -20.24
N PRO A 382 25.13 -7.91 -20.00
CA PRO A 382 25.52 -9.13 -19.30
C PRO A 382 24.83 -9.29 -17.93
N GLN A 383 24.63 -8.18 -17.22
CA GLN A 383 23.98 -8.19 -15.91
C GLN A 383 22.46 -8.35 -16.02
N ALA A 384 21.82 -7.73 -17.02
CA ALA A 384 20.38 -7.90 -17.25
C ALA A 384 20.06 -9.34 -17.63
N ARG A 385 20.85 -9.93 -18.55
CA ARG A 385 20.75 -11.35 -18.90
C ARG A 385 20.95 -12.24 -17.67
N SER A 386 21.98 -11.98 -16.87
CA SER A 386 22.28 -12.77 -15.67
C SER A 386 21.11 -12.77 -14.67
N LEU A 387 20.51 -11.61 -14.39
CA LEU A 387 19.37 -11.52 -13.49
C LEU A 387 18.15 -12.26 -14.05
N CYS A 388 17.81 -12.03 -15.33
CA CYS A 388 16.69 -12.70 -15.98
C CYS A 388 16.86 -14.22 -15.95
N THR A 389 18.04 -14.76 -16.27
CA THR A 389 18.29 -16.21 -16.25
C THR A 389 18.15 -16.79 -14.84
N GLN A 390 18.63 -16.09 -13.81
CA GLN A 390 18.51 -16.55 -12.42
C GLN A 390 17.06 -16.53 -11.90
N LEU A 391 16.26 -15.53 -12.30
CA LEU A 391 14.82 -15.46 -11.99
C LEU A 391 13.98 -16.44 -12.82
N LEU A 392 14.36 -16.70 -14.07
CA LEU A 392 13.73 -17.65 -14.99
C LEU A 392 14.32 -19.07 -14.86
N CYS A 393 15.02 -19.36 -13.74
CA CYS A 393 15.39 -20.72 -13.40
C CYS A 393 14.13 -21.57 -13.25
N LYS A 394 14.06 -22.68 -14.00
CA LYS A 394 12.87 -23.53 -14.02
C LYS A 394 12.70 -24.34 -12.74
N ASP A 395 13.79 -24.65 -12.04
CA ASP A 395 13.75 -25.25 -10.71
C ASP A 395 13.49 -24.15 -9.67
N PRO A 396 12.36 -24.18 -8.94
CA PRO A 396 12.05 -23.17 -7.93
C PRO A 396 13.02 -23.17 -6.75
N SER A 397 13.71 -24.28 -6.46
CA SER A 397 14.67 -24.38 -5.35
C SER A 397 16.01 -23.70 -5.64
N GLU A 398 16.36 -23.54 -6.91
CA GLU A 398 17.57 -22.85 -7.37
C GLU A 398 17.27 -21.44 -7.92
N ARG A 399 16.00 -21.03 -7.95
CA ARG A 399 15.57 -19.73 -8.46
C ARG A 399 15.96 -18.61 -7.50
N LEU A 400 16.50 -17.52 -8.03
CA LEU A 400 16.86 -16.34 -7.23
C LEU A 400 15.64 -15.80 -6.48
N GLY A 401 15.83 -15.50 -5.19
CA GLY A 401 14.76 -15.11 -4.27
C GLY A 401 14.06 -16.29 -3.59
N CYS A 402 14.45 -17.52 -3.89
CA CYS A 402 13.92 -18.73 -3.26
C CYS A 402 14.96 -19.47 -2.38
N GLY A 403 16.20 -18.96 -2.28
CA GLY A 403 17.30 -19.57 -1.50
C GLY A 403 17.24 -19.36 0.02
N GLY A 404 16.21 -18.66 0.52
CA GLY A 404 15.98 -18.38 1.94
C GLY A 404 16.12 -16.90 2.32
N GLY A 405 16.88 -16.12 1.54
CA GLY A 405 17.03 -14.67 1.71
C GLY A 405 15.93 -13.83 1.03
N GLY A 406 15.09 -14.45 0.19
CA GLY A 406 13.93 -13.78 -0.41
C GLY A 406 14.33 -12.59 -1.27
N ALA A 407 13.66 -11.45 -1.08
CA ALA A 407 13.95 -10.24 -1.84
C ALA A 407 15.39 -9.73 -1.65
N GLN A 408 16.04 -10.04 -0.52
CA GLN A 408 17.41 -9.58 -0.26
C GLN A 408 18.40 -10.11 -1.31
N GLU A 409 18.29 -11.40 -1.68
CA GLU A 409 19.11 -12.01 -2.74
C GLU A 409 18.94 -11.28 -4.07
N VAL A 410 17.70 -10.93 -4.41
CA VAL A 410 17.37 -10.22 -5.65
C VAL A 410 17.94 -8.80 -5.63
N LYS A 411 17.82 -8.10 -4.50
CA LYS A 411 18.32 -6.72 -4.33
C LYS A 411 19.84 -6.61 -4.37
N GLU A 412 20.54 -7.65 -3.93
CA GLU A 412 22.01 -7.73 -3.94
C GLU A 412 22.59 -8.03 -5.33
N HIS A 413 21.75 -8.41 -6.30
CA HIS A 413 22.20 -8.70 -7.66
C HIS A 413 22.93 -7.48 -8.28
N PRO A 414 24.08 -7.66 -8.96
CA PRO A 414 24.90 -6.56 -9.47
C PRO A 414 24.20 -5.60 -10.45
N LEU A 415 23.11 -6.03 -11.09
CA LEU A 415 22.27 -5.16 -11.93
C LEU A 415 21.72 -3.95 -11.14
N PHE A 416 21.42 -4.12 -9.86
CA PHE A 416 20.88 -3.06 -9.00
C PHE A 416 21.95 -2.27 -8.24
N LYS A 417 23.25 -2.48 -8.51
CA LYS A 417 24.37 -1.92 -7.73
C LYS A 417 24.30 -0.39 -7.54
N LYS A 418 23.72 0.35 -8.49
CA LYS A 418 23.59 1.82 -8.43
C LYS A 418 22.32 2.31 -7.73
N LEU A 419 21.43 1.41 -7.31
CA LEU A 419 20.17 1.76 -6.66
C LEU A 419 20.28 1.56 -5.15
N ASN A 420 19.97 2.61 -4.40
CA ASN A 420 19.81 2.49 -2.95
C ASN A 420 18.37 2.12 -2.62
N PHE A 421 18.11 0.84 -2.33
CA PHE A 421 16.76 0.32 -2.05
C PHE A 421 16.05 0.97 -0.85
N LYS A 422 16.77 1.51 0.14
CA LYS A 422 16.14 2.25 1.24
C LYS A 422 15.62 3.61 0.78
N ARG A 423 16.37 4.29 -0.09
CA ARG A 423 15.90 5.54 -0.73
C ARG A 423 14.78 5.27 -1.73
N LEU A 424 14.85 4.18 -2.49
CA LEU A 424 13.76 3.73 -3.37
C LEU A 424 12.48 3.45 -2.55
N GLY A 425 12.62 2.66 -1.49
CA GLY A 425 11.56 2.36 -0.52
C GLY A 425 11.05 3.58 0.25
N ALA A 426 11.77 4.70 0.23
CA ALA A 426 11.36 6.00 0.76
C ALA A 426 10.78 6.96 -0.31
N GLY A 427 10.80 6.59 -1.61
CA GLY A 427 10.31 7.42 -2.71
C GLY A 427 11.24 8.59 -3.03
N MET A 428 12.53 8.46 -2.68
CA MET A 428 13.53 9.52 -2.82
C MET A 428 14.41 9.39 -4.08
N LEU A 429 14.15 8.37 -4.91
CA LEU A 429 14.81 8.22 -6.21
C LEU A 429 13.85 8.69 -7.30
N GLU A 430 14.32 9.59 -8.14
CA GLU A 430 13.53 10.11 -9.26
C GLU A 430 13.36 9.02 -10.34
N PRO A 431 12.12 8.75 -10.80
CA PRO A 431 11.89 7.83 -11.89
C PRO A 431 12.55 8.31 -13.20
N PRO A 432 13.11 7.40 -14.02
CA PRO A 432 13.75 7.76 -15.29
C PRO A 432 12.74 8.17 -16.38
N PHE A 433 11.45 8.07 -16.10
CA PHE A 433 10.37 8.50 -16.97
C PHE A 433 9.23 9.08 -16.11
N LYS A 434 8.84 10.32 -16.43
CA LYS A 434 7.69 10.99 -15.84
C LYS A 434 6.56 11.08 -16.88
N PRO A 435 5.35 10.57 -16.60
CA PRO A 435 4.20 10.73 -17.48
C PRO A 435 3.87 12.21 -17.73
N ASP A 436 3.39 12.51 -18.94
CA ASP A 436 2.86 13.83 -19.28
C ASP A 436 1.47 14.00 -18.63
N PRO A 437 1.26 15.00 -17.77
CA PRO A 437 -0.01 15.22 -17.09
C PRO A 437 -1.17 15.56 -18.04
N GLN A 438 -0.89 15.96 -19.29
CA GLN A 438 -1.93 16.22 -20.30
C GLN A 438 -2.29 14.97 -21.12
N ALA A 439 -1.47 13.92 -21.06
CA ALA A 439 -1.67 12.69 -21.81
C ALA A 439 -2.59 11.72 -21.05
N ILE A 440 -3.31 10.90 -21.82
CA ILE A 440 -4.16 9.83 -21.30
C ILE A 440 -3.54 8.50 -21.74
N TYR A 441 -2.93 7.79 -20.81
CA TYR A 441 -2.22 6.53 -21.07
C TYR A 441 -3.16 5.31 -21.02
N CYS A 442 -4.30 5.40 -21.70
CA CYS A 442 -5.23 4.29 -21.86
C CYS A 442 -5.87 4.31 -23.25
N LYS A 443 -6.59 3.25 -23.58
CA LYS A 443 -7.42 3.23 -24.78
C LYS A 443 -8.56 4.26 -24.67
N ASP A 444 -9.04 4.75 -25.80
CA ASP A 444 -10.22 5.61 -25.84
C ASP A 444 -11.43 4.90 -25.25
N VAL A 445 -12.33 5.66 -24.61
CA VAL A 445 -13.52 5.11 -23.93
C VAL A 445 -14.40 4.30 -24.90
N LEU A 446 -14.43 4.67 -26.18
CA LEU A 446 -15.16 3.96 -27.23
C LEU A 446 -14.55 2.60 -27.58
N ASP A 447 -13.24 2.42 -27.35
CA ASP A 447 -12.51 1.17 -27.58
C ASP A 447 -12.55 0.22 -26.36
N ILE A 448 -13.12 0.68 -25.24
CA ILE A 448 -13.37 -0.14 -24.08
C ILE A 448 -14.61 -0.99 -24.36
N GLU A 449 -14.40 -2.26 -24.67
CA GLU A 449 -15.49 -3.20 -24.96
C GLU A 449 -16.60 -3.15 -23.90
N GLN A 450 -17.85 -2.97 -24.31
CA GLN A 450 -18.96 -3.04 -23.35
C GLN A 450 -19.23 -4.48 -22.92
N PHE A 451 -19.63 -4.66 -21.67
CA PHE A 451 -20.13 -5.96 -21.22
C PHE A 451 -21.56 -6.18 -21.69
N SER A 452 -21.87 -7.41 -22.08
CA SER A 452 -23.27 -7.81 -22.22
C SER A 452 -23.96 -7.78 -20.85
N THR A 453 -25.18 -7.25 -20.83
CA THR A 453 -26.03 -7.21 -19.63
C THR A 453 -26.32 -8.61 -19.13
N VAL A 454 -26.15 -8.86 -17.83
CA VAL A 454 -26.47 -10.15 -17.22
C VAL A 454 -27.99 -10.29 -17.05
N LYS A 455 -28.61 -11.12 -17.89
CA LYS A 455 -30.04 -11.50 -17.79
C LYS A 455 -30.22 -12.81 -17.03
N GLY A 456 -31.41 -13.02 -16.45
CA GLY A 456 -31.78 -14.29 -15.79
C GLY A 456 -31.10 -14.56 -14.45
N VAL A 457 -30.61 -13.51 -13.77
CA VAL A 457 -30.01 -13.61 -12.42
C VAL A 457 -30.73 -12.65 -11.49
N GLU A 458 -31.36 -13.20 -10.47
CA GLU A 458 -32.00 -12.46 -9.38
C GLU A 458 -31.13 -12.54 -8.12
N LEU A 459 -31.11 -11.45 -7.36
CA LEU A 459 -30.39 -11.39 -6.08
C LEU A 459 -31.34 -11.83 -4.97
N GLU A 460 -30.86 -12.72 -4.10
CA GLU A 460 -31.60 -13.33 -3.01
C GLU A 460 -31.16 -12.71 -1.66
N PRO A 461 -31.96 -12.88 -0.58
CA PRO A 461 -31.57 -12.40 0.74
C PRO A 461 -30.22 -12.93 1.24
N THR A 462 -29.85 -14.16 0.88
CA THR A 462 -28.56 -14.78 1.22
C THR A 462 -27.36 -14.03 0.64
N ASP A 463 -27.55 -13.30 -0.47
CA ASP A 463 -26.49 -12.49 -1.07
C ASP A 463 -26.18 -11.24 -0.22
N GLN A 464 -27.11 -10.77 0.62
CA GLN A 464 -26.95 -9.57 1.45
C GLN A 464 -25.90 -9.76 2.54
N ASP A 465 -25.79 -10.94 3.13
CA ASP A 465 -24.78 -11.24 4.15
C ASP A 465 -23.36 -11.07 3.58
N PHE A 466 -23.16 -11.45 2.32
CA PHE A 466 -21.90 -11.24 1.62
C PHE A 466 -21.65 -9.74 1.35
N TYR A 467 -22.67 -8.99 0.93
CA TYR A 467 -22.53 -7.55 0.67
C TYR A 467 -22.20 -6.76 1.95
N GLN A 468 -22.82 -7.10 3.07
CA GLN A 468 -22.54 -6.49 4.37
C GLN A 468 -21.11 -6.78 4.84
N LYS A 469 -20.62 -8.01 4.66
CA LYS A 469 -19.22 -8.38 4.97
C LYS A 469 -18.21 -7.64 4.08
N PHE A 470 -18.60 -7.32 2.84
CA PHE A 470 -17.75 -6.61 1.90
C PHE A 470 -17.68 -5.10 2.20
N ALA A 471 -18.80 -4.46 2.49
CA ALA A 471 -18.92 -3.01 2.60
C ALA A 471 -18.51 -2.48 3.99
N THR A 472 -17.21 -2.53 4.30
CA THR A 472 -16.65 -2.07 5.58
C THR A 472 -16.53 -0.55 5.74
N GLY A 473 -16.82 0.23 4.69
CA GLY A 473 -16.69 1.69 4.73
C GLY A 473 -15.26 2.13 4.42
N SER A 474 -14.74 3.10 5.16
CA SER A 474 -13.37 3.59 4.98
C SER A 474 -12.33 2.65 5.60
N VAL A 475 -11.17 2.55 4.95
CA VAL A 475 -10.00 1.86 5.49
C VAL A 475 -9.16 2.87 6.29
N PRO A 476 -8.80 2.59 7.56
CA PRO A 476 -8.26 3.60 8.46
C PRO A 476 -7.02 4.35 7.97
N ILE A 477 -5.96 3.64 7.60
CA ILE A 477 -4.67 4.28 7.25
C ILE A 477 -4.81 5.14 5.98
N PRO A 478 -5.37 4.64 4.86
CA PRO A 478 -5.50 5.46 3.65
C PRO A 478 -6.48 6.63 3.82
N TRP A 479 -7.54 6.49 4.64
CA TRP A 479 -8.46 7.58 4.95
C TRP A 479 -7.78 8.69 5.76
N GLN A 480 -6.96 8.32 6.75
CA GLN A 480 -6.20 9.30 7.54
C GLN A 480 -5.15 10.02 6.69
N ASN A 481 -4.43 9.28 5.85
CA ASN A 481 -3.51 9.89 4.88
C ASN A 481 -4.23 10.85 3.94
N GLU A 482 -5.44 10.51 3.46
CA GLU A 482 -6.27 11.44 2.70
C GLU A 482 -6.56 12.75 3.44
N MET A 483 -6.97 12.68 4.70
CA MET A 483 -7.26 13.88 5.50
C MET A 483 -6.02 14.75 5.69
N VAL A 484 -4.84 14.15 5.83
CA VAL A 484 -3.56 14.86 5.97
C VAL A 484 -3.13 15.48 4.64
N GLU A 485 -3.09 14.69 3.56
CA GLU A 485 -2.64 15.12 2.22
C GLU A 485 -3.52 16.22 1.60
N THR A 486 -4.79 16.27 1.97
CA THR A 486 -5.75 17.28 1.49
C THR A 486 -5.85 18.48 2.43
N GLU A 487 -4.96 18.58 3.41
CA GLU A 487 -4.90 19.64 4.44
C GLU A 487 -6.15 19.74 5.33
N CYS A 488 -7.15 18.88 5.14
CA CYS A 488 -8.36 18.80 5.97
C CYS A 488 -8.00 18.58 7.46
N PHE A 489 -6.98 17.77 7.74
CA PHE A 489 -6.48 17.59 9.10
C PHE A 489 -5.99 18.92 9.67
N GLN A 490 -5.11 19.63 8.97
CA GLN A 490 -4.53 20.88 9.47
C GLN A 490 -5.58 22.00 9.65
N GLU A 491 -6.55 22.07 8.75
CA GLU A 491 -7.62 23.08 8.81
C GLU A 491 -8.65 22.80 9.92
N LEU A 492 -9.02 21.53 10.13
CA LEU A 492 -10.04 21.15 11.10
C LEU A 492 -9.46 20.88 12.50
N ASN A 493 -8.21 20.42 12.59
CA ASN A 493 -7.56 20.06 13.86
C ASN A 493 -7.07 21.29 14.64
N VAL A 494 -8.00 22.18 15.00
CA VAL A 494 -7.70 23.38 15.79
C VAL A 494 -8.02 23.17 17.27
N PHE A 495 -7.13 23.68 18.12
CA PHE A 495 -7.30 23.85 19.56
C PHE A 495 -7.47 25.35 19.88
N GLY A 496 -8.03 25.71 21.04
CA GLY A 496 -8.17 27.13 21.42
C GLY A 496 -6.81 27.82 21.51
N LEU A 497 -6.67 28.99 20.86
CA LEU A 497 -5.42 29.75 20.74
C LEU A 497 -4.82 30.21 22.09
N ASP A 498 -5.65 30.25 23.13
CA ASP A 498 -5.34 30.68 24.50
C ASP A 498 -5.25 29.51 25.50
N GLY A 499 -5.24 28.26 25.01
CA GLY A 499 -5.33 27.06 25.85
C GLY A 499 -6.76 26.73 26.29
N SER A 500 -7.78 27.41 25.77
CA SER A 500 -9.18 27.02 26.00
C SER A 500 -9.51 25.70 25.29
N VAL A 501 -10.32 24.88 25.97
CA VAL A 501 -10.84 23.63 25.39
C VAL A 501 -11.90 23.98 24.34
N PRO A 502 -11.77 23.52 23.08
CA PRO A 502 -12.76 23.76 22.04
C PRO A 502 -14.16 23.29 22.47
N PRO A 503 -15.25 23.95 22.03
CA PRO A 503 -16.61 23.60 22.45
C PRO A 503 -17.01 22.15 22.13
N ASP A 504 -16.47 21.57 21.06
CA ASP A 504 -16.69 20.18 20.67
C ASP A 504 -16.01 19.17 21.61
N LEU A 505 -14.99 19.61 22.36
CA LEU A 505 -14.22 18.84 23.34
C LEU A 505 -14.61 19.14 24.80
N ASP A 506 -15.44 20.15 25.07
CA ASP A 506 -15.88 20.50 26.42
C ASP A 506 -16.95 19.54 26.92
N TRP A 507 -16.56 18.63 27.80
CA TRP A 507 -17.47 17.65 28.42
C TRP A 507 -18.60 18.29 29.26
N LYS A 508 -18.39 19.54 29.72
CA LYS A 508 -19.36 20.31 30.53
C LYS A 508 -20.23 21.21 29.66
N GLY A 509 -19.87 21.39 28.38
CA GLY A 509 -20.63 22.14 27.41
C GLY A 509 -21.96 21.44 27.10
N GLN A 510 -22.97 22.20 26.69
CA GLN A 510 -24.21 21.57 26.23
C GLN A 510 -23.93 20.79 24.94
N PRO A 511 -24.29 19.50 24.87
CA PRO A 511 -24.22 18.78 23.62
C PRO A 511 -25.07 19.52 22.57
N PRO A 512 -24.61 19.67 21.33
CA PRO A 512 -25.39 20.34 20.29
C PRO A 512 -26.74 19.64 20.14
N ALA A 513 -27.81 20.42 19.96
CA ALA A 513 -29.14 19.88 19.74
C ALA A 513 -29.11 18.88 18.57
N PRO A 514 -29.70 17.67 18.71
CA PRO A 514 -29.62 16.67 17.65
C PRO A 514 -30.19 17.23 16.34
N PRO A 515 -29.62 16.85 15.18
CA PRO A 515 -30.13 17.31 13.89
C PRO A 515 -31.63 17.01 13.79
N LYS A 516 -32.42 18.01 13.38
CA LYS A 516 -33.88 17.88 13.27
C LYS A 516 -34.20 16.64 12.43
N LYS A 517 -34.78 15.61 13.07
CA LYS A 517 -35.30 14.42 12.38
C LYS A 517 -36.15 14.87 11.19
N GLY A 518 -35.87 14.32 10.01
CA GLY A 518 -36.64 14.60 8.80
C GLY A 518 -38.12 14.26 8.98
N LEU A 519 -38.99 14.90 8.19
CA LEU A 519 -40.45 14.79 8.32
C LEU A 519 -40.95 13.33 8.41
N LEU A 520 -40.32 12.42 7.65
CA LEU A 520 -40.66 10.99 7.65
C LEU A 520 -40.30 10.29 8.98
N GLN A 521 -39.15 10.58 9.58
CA GLN A 521 -38.79 10.04 10.91
C GLN A 521 -39.69 10.58 12.04
N ARG A 522 -40.28 11.77 11.86
CA ARG A 522 -41.29 12.30 12.80
C ARG A 522 -42.65 11.62 12.64
N LEU A 523 -43.01 11.22 11.42
CA LEU A 523 -44.29 10.57 11.13
C LEU A 523 -44.31 9.08 11.53
N PHE A 524 -43.17 8.38 11.48
CA PHE A 524 -43.09 6.94 11.74
C PHE A 524 -42.52 6.55 13.12
N SER A 525 -42.23 7.51 14.00
CA SER A 525 -41.69 7.27 15.36
C SER A 525 -42.78 7.12 16.44
N ARG A 526 -43.98 6.64 16.10
CA ARG A 526 -44.98 6.18 17.08
C ARG A 526 -45.39 4.75 16.78
N GLN A 527 -44.59 3.81 17.26
CA GLN A 527 -44.97 2.52 17.86
C GLN A 527 -43.74 1.59 17.86
N ARG A 528 -43.07 1.51 19.00
CA ARG A 528 -42.71 0.27 19.69
C ARG A 528 -42.46 0.60 21.15
#